data_AF-A0A952UHR4-F1
#
_entry.id   AF-A0A952UHR4-F1
#
_cell.length_a   1.000
_cell.length_b   1.000
_cell.length_c   1.000
_cell.angle_alpha   90.00
_cell.angle_beta   90.00
_cell.angle_gamma   90.00
#
_symmetry.space_group_name_H-M   'P 1'
#
loop_
_entity.id
_entity.type
_entity.pdbx_description
1 polymer ?
#
loop_
_entity_poly.entity_id
_entity_poly.type
_entity_poly.pdbx_seq_one_letter_code
_entity_poly.pdbx_strand_id
1 'polypeptide(L)'
;MPGSTFSFLLVFNIVLAVVLLAAVGVMFRALVDMRRWVKQIGDRIDKLDARLEAQQRQVEELRRQVAEAPDPIQSVIGHLAGWRKNGPLKTVVALGSSLFAAYFKGKRSRVLPRSVESKDQK
;
A
#
# COMPACT_ATOMS: atom_id res chain seq x y z
N MET A 1 64.72 44.44 7.34
CA MET A 1 64.46 43.12 6.71
C MET A 1 62.95 42.91 6.59
N PRO A 2 62.33 43.25 5.43
CA PRO A 2 60.87 43.14 5.23
C PRO A 2 60.39 41.85 4.54
N GLY A 3 61.27 40.94 4.12
CA GLY A 3 60.89 39.76 3.31
C GLY A 3 60.23 38.59 4.08
N SER A 4 60.44 38.50 5.40
CA SER A 4 59.94 37.39 6.21
C SER A 4 58.43 37.49 6.50
N THR A 5 57.91 38.71 6.71
CA THR A 5 56.48 38.95 6.97
C THR A 5 55.62 38.74 5.74
N PHE A 6 56.10 39.15 4.56
CA PHE A 6 55.41 38.90 3.30
C PHE A 6 55.32 37.40 2.97
N SER A 7 56.42 36.67 3.17
CA SER A 7 56.44 35.21 2.98
C SER A 7 55.49 34.49 3.93
N PHE A 8 55.40 34.94 5.18
CA PHE A 8 54.46 34.40 6.16
C PHE A 8 53.00 34.63 5.75
N LEU A 9 52.65 35.84 5.32
CA LEU A 9 51.28 36.17 4.87
C LEU A 9 50.87 35.36 3.64
N LEU A 10 51.80 35.11 2.71
CA LEU A 10 51.54 34.33 1.51
C LEU A 10 51.26 32.86 1.86
N VAL A 11 52.08 32.26 2.73
CA VAL A 11 51.86 30.88 3.22
C VAL A 11 50.56 30.80 4.01
N PHE A 12 50.28 31.76 4.89
CA PHE A 12 49.04 31.81 5.66
C PHE A 12 47.80 31.87 4.74
N ASN A 13 47.83 32.71 3.70
CA ASN A 13 46.75 32.82 2.74
C ASN A 13 46.54 31.51 1.96
N ILE A 14 47.62 30.86 1.51
CA ILE A 14 47.54 29.56 0.83
C ILE A 14 46.91 28.51 1.74
N VAL A 15 47.35 28.41 3.00
CA VAL A 15 46.77 27.46 3.96
C VAL A 15 45.29 27.74 4.18
N LEU A 16 44.92 29.02 4.34
CA LEU A 16 43.54 29.42 4.53
C LEU A 16 42.67 29.11 3.30
N ALA A 17 43.19 29.29 2.09
CA ALA A 17 42.53 28.93 0.85
C ALA A 17 42.32 27.40 0.71
N VAL A 18 43.32 26.60 1.10
CA VAL A 18 43.20 25.13 1.10
C VAL A 18 42.15 24.65 2.10
N VAL A 19 42.12 25.23 3.30
CA VAL A 19 41.10 24.90 4.31
C VAL A 19 39.70 25.27 3.83
N LEU A 20 39.53 26.45 3.22
CA LEU A 20 38.26 26.85 2.61
C LEU A 20 37.82 25.89 1.49
N LEU A 21 38.74 25.50 0.61
CA LEU A 21 38.45 24.52 -0.45
C LEU A 21 38.04 23.16 0.12
N ALA A 22 38.73 22.69 1.16
CA ALA A 22 38.37 21.45 1.83
C ALA A 22 36.97 21.55 2.47
N ALA A 23 36.65 22.66 3.13
CA ALA A 23 35.33 22.90 3.73
C ALA A 23 34.23 22.91 2.67
N VAL A 24 34.45 23.59 1.53
CA VAL A 24 33.52 23.59 0.40
C VAL A 24 33.36 22.18 -0.18
N GLY A 25 34.43 21.41 -0.29
CA GLY A 25 34.37 20.01 -0.75
C GLY A 25 33.52 19.12 0.17
N VAL A 26 33.70 19.25 1.49
CA VAL A 26 32.87 18.54 2.47
C VAL A 26 31.41 18.97 2.38
N MET A 27 31.15 20.27 2.26
CA MET A 27 29.80 20.82 2.13
C MET A 27 29.10 20.32 0.85
N PHE A 28 29.83 20.27 -0.27
CA PHE A 28 29.31 19.74 -1.53
C PHE A 28 28.97 18.26 -1.41
N ARG A 29 29.80 17.47 -0.73
CA ARG A 29 29.50 16.06 -0.46
C ARG A 29 28.24 15.89 0.38
N ALA A 30 28.10 16.69 1.45
CA ALA A 30 26.90 16.68 2.30
C ALA A 30 25.63 17.02 1.50
N LEU A 31 25.70 17.99 0.58
CA LEU A 31 24.61 18.34 -0.33
C LEU A 31 24.21 17.17 -1.24
N VAL A 32 25.17 16.48 -1.83
CA VAL A 32 24.91 15.31 -2.68
C VAL A 32 24.25 14.18 -1.89
N ASP A 33 24.74 13.90 -0.68
CA ASP A 33 24.18 12.87 0.17
C ASP A 33 22.76 13.24 0.63
N MET A 34 22.52 14.48 1.07
CA MET A 34 21.17 14.96 1.39
C MET A 34 20.21 14.80 0.21
N ARG A 35 20.65 15.14 -1.00
CA ARG A 35 19.81 14.98 -2.21
C ARG A 35 19.44 13.53 -2.47
N ARG A 36 20.37 12.59 -2.23
CA ARG A 36 20.10 11.15 -2.34
C ARG A 36 19.08 10.69 -1.31
N TRP A 37 19.22 11.14 -0.06
CA TRP A 37 18.27 10.82 1.01
C TRP A 37 16.87 11.34 0.70
N VAL A 38 16.75 12.59 0.24
CA VAL A 38 15.44 13.16 -0.17
C VAL A 38 14.81 12.32 -1.27
N LYS A 39 15.59 11.92 -2.28
CA LYS A 39 15.08 11.06 -3.36
C LYS A 39 14.62 9.70 -2.84
N GLN A 40 15.41 9.04 -1.99
CA GLN A 40 15.03 7.76 -1.40
C GLN A 40 13.78 7.84 -0.54
N ILE A 41 13.60 8.95 0.19
CA ILE A 41 12.40 9.19 0.99
C ILE A 41 11.20 9.42 0.06
N GLY A 42 11.35 10.21 -1.00
CA GLY A 42 10.31 10.39 -2.02
C GLY A 42 9.87 9.06 -2.63
N ASP A 43 10.81 8.23 -3.10
CA ASP A 43 10.51 6.91 -3.66
C ASP A 43 9.80 5.98 -2.66
N ARG A 44 10.04 6.15 -1.34
CA ARG A 44 9.34 5.40 -0.29
C ARG A 44 7.93 5.93 -0.05
N ILE A 45 7.73 7.25 -0.09
CA ILE A 45 6.42 7.88 0.03
C ILE A 45 5.53 7.43 -1.14
N ASP A 46 6.02 7.52 -2.37
CA ASP A 46 5.26 7.10 -3.56
C ASP A 46 4.81 5.63 -3.48
N LYS A 47 5.67 4.76 -2.96
CA LYS A 47 5.34 3.35 -2.72
C LYS A 47 4.29 3.15 -1.63
N LEU A 48 4.33 3.97 -0.58
CA LEU A 48 3.34 3.92 0.51
C LEU A 48 1.99 4.45 0.02
N ASP A 49 1.97 5.53 -0.75
CA ASP A 49 0.75 6.08 -1.34
C ASP A 49 0.11 5.08 -2.30
N ALA A 50 0.89 4.43 -3.17
CA ALA A 50 0.38 3.36 -4.03
C ALA A 50 -0.21 2.17 -3.24
N ARG A 51 0.40 1.83 -2.09
CA ARG A 51 -0.14 0.79 -1.20
C ARG A 51 -1.42 1.24 -0.50
N LEU A 52 -1.50 2.49 -0.07
CA LEU A 52 -2.69 3.08 0.52
C LEU A 52 -3.84 3.11 -0.48
N GLU A 53 -3.60 3.53 -1.73
CA GLU A 53 -4.62 3.47 -2.78
C GLU A 53 -5.11 2.05 -3.04
N ALA A 54 -4.19 1.07 -3.09
CA ALA A 54 -4.55 -0.33 -3.25
C ALA A 54 -5.40 -0.84 -2.07
N GLN A 55 -5.05 -0.47 -0.84
CA GLN A 55 -5.82 -0.81 0.35
C GLN A 55 -7.18 -0.11 0.39
N GLN A 56 -7.25 1.15 -0.03
CA GLN A 56 -8.49 1.91 -0.13
C GLN A 56 -9.46 1.22 -1.08
N ARG A 57 -8.98 0.78 -2.26
CA ARG A 57 -9.77 0.01 -3.22
C ARG A 57 -10.24 -1.33 -2.65
N GLN A 58 -9.36 -2.04 -1.93
CA GLN A 58 -9.75 -3.29 -1.27
C GLN A 58 -10.82 -3.09 -0.21
N VAL A 59 -10.72 -2.02 0.60
CA VAL A 59 -11.74 -1.69 1.61
C VAL A 59 -13.06 -1.32 0.94
N GLU A 60 -13.02 -0.58 -0.15
CA GLU A 60 -14.22 -0.19 -0.91
C GLU A 60 -14.88 -1.40 -1.57
N GLU A 61 -14.09 -2.32 -2.11
CA GLU A 61 -14.57 -3.59 -2.66
C GLU A 61 -15.14 -4.50 -1.57
N LEU A 62 -14.49 -4.59 -0.41
CA LEU A 62 -15.04 -5.30 0.76
C LEU A 62 -16.35 -4.65 1.24
N ARG A 63 -16.43 -3.32 1.30
CA ARG A 63 -17.66 -2.61 1.65
C ARG A 63 -18.79 -2.93 0.68
N ARG A 64 -18.51 -2.99 -0.62
CA ARG A 64 -19.50 -3.40 -1.62
C ARG A 64 -19.93 -4.84 -1.42
N GLN A 65 -18.99 -5.76 -1.19
CA GLN A 65 -19.32 -7.16 -0.89
C GLN A 65 -20.15 -7.31 0.39
N VAL A 66 -19.90 -6.50 1.42
CA VAL A 66 -20.70 -6.48 2.65
C VAL A 66 -22.08 -5.86 2.41
N ALA A 67 -22.19 -4.81 1.60
CA ALA A 67 -23.47 -4.19 1.26
C ALA A 67 -24.34 -5.08 0.35
N GLU A 68 -23.71 -5.85 -0.54
CA GLU A 68 -24.38 -6.83 -1.41
C GLU A 68 -24.61 -8.17 -0.73
N ALA A 69 -23.94 -8.46 0.40
CA ALA A 69 -24.24 -9.62 1.20
C ALA A 69 -25.66 -9.46 1.76
N PRO A 70 -26.61 -10.35 1.40
CA PRO A 70 -27.95 -10.29 1.94
C PRO A 70 -27.85 -10.44 3.45
N ASP A 71 -28.34 -9.41 4.15
CA ASP A 71 -28.22 -9.27 5.58
C ASP A 71 -28.71 -10.58 6.24
N PRO A 72 -27.81 -11.40 6.83
CA PRO A 72 -28.18 -12.70 7.36
C PRO A 72 -29.27 -12.54 8.43
N ILE A 73 -29.33 -11.38 9.06
CA ILE A 73 -30.37 -10.98 10.00
C ILE A 73 -31.73 -10.83 9.31
N GLN A 74 -31.83 -10.19 8.14
CA GLN A 74 -33.10 -10.07 7.40
C GLN A 74 -33.59 -11.42 6.88
N SER A 75 -32.68 -12.29 6.41
CA SER A 75 -33.07 -13.65 6.02
C SER A 75 -33.61 -14.43 7.21
N VAL A 76 -32.94 -14.36 8.37
CA VAL A 76 -33.39 -14.99 9.62
C VAL A 76 -34.73 -14.43 10.09
N ILE A 77 -34.96 -13.11 10.01
CA ILE A 77 -36.25 -12.47 10.34
C ILE A 77 -37.36 -12.96 9.40
N GLY A 78 -37.10 -13.05 8.09
CA GLY A 78 -38.04 -13.62 7.13
C GLY A 78 -38.39 -15.09 7.43
N HIS A 79 -37.41 -15.89 7.84
CA HIS A 79 -37.61 -17.28 8.25
C HIS A 79 -38.39 -17.41 9.58
N LEU A 80 -38.16 -16.52 10.55
CA LEU A 80 -38.94 -16.42 11.79
C LEU A 80 -40.39 -15.99 11.55
N ALA A 81 -40.61 -15.03 10.65
CA ALA A 81 -41.96 -14.63 10.22
C ALA A 81 -42.70 -15.80 9.52
N GLY A 82 -41.97 -16.60 8.75
CA GLY A 82 -42.46 -17.85 8.16
C GLY A 82 -42.76 -18.95 9.19
N TRP A 83 -41.98 -19.03 10.27
CA TRP A 83 -42.18 -19.97 11.39
C TRP A 83 -43.55 -19.77 12.06
N ARG A 84 -43.96 -18.51 12.23
CA ARG A 84 -45.28 -18.14 12.77
C ARG A 84 -46.45 -18.44 11.83
N LYS A 85 -46.24 -18.45 10.50
CA LYS A 85 -47.31 -18.63 9.49
C LYS A 85 -47.43 -20.07 8.94
N ASN A 86 -46.31 -20.79 8.81
CA ASN A 86 -46.25 -22.06 8.05
C ASN A 86 -45.86 -23.29 8.90
N GLY A 87 -45.64 -23.10 10.20
CA GLY A 87 -45.29 -24.15 11.15
C GLY A 87 -43.80 -24.52 11.15
N PRO A 88 -43.28 -25.05 12.27
CA PRO A 88 -41.84 -25.21 12.52
C PRO A 88 -41.14 -26.16 11.53
N LEU A 89 -41.83 -27.22 11.11
CA LEU A 89 -41.28 -28.23 10.19
C LEU A 89 -40.94 -27.65 8.82
N LYS A 90 -41.79 -26.79 8.24
CA LYS A 90 -41.54 -26.22 6.90
C LYS A 90 -40.38 -25.23 6.89
N THR A 91 -40.22 -24.46 7.96
CA THR A 91 -39.11 -23.52 8.09
C THR A 91 -37.76 -24.24 8.26
N VAL A 92 -37.72 -25.33 9.02
CA VAL A 92 -36.50 -26.15 9.16
C VAL A 92 -36.10 -26.77 7.83
N VAL A 93 -37.06 -27.24 7.04
CA VAL A 93 -36.81 -27.76 5.68
C VAL A 93 -36.31 -26.65 4.74
N ALA A 94 -36.90 -25.44 4.82
CA ALA A 94 -36.47 -24.31 4.00
C ALA A 94 -35.07 -23.78 4.37
N LEU A 95 -34.73 -23.78 5.66
CA LEU A 95 -33.39 -23.44 6.14
C LEU A 95 -32.36 -24.52 5.78
N GLY A 96 -32.74 -25.79 5.91
CA GLY A 96 -31.91 -26.91 5.51
C GLY A 96 -31.60 -26.90 4.01
N SER A 97 -32.60 -26.61 3.18
CA SER A 97 -32.40 -26.54 1.73
C SER A 97 -31.61 -25.30 1.29
N SER A 98 -31.81 -24.14 1.92
CA SER A 98 -31.05 -22.93 1.62
C SER A 98 -29.58 -23.04 2.05
N LEU A 99 -29.31 -23.63 3.22
CA LEU A 99 -27.95 -23.92 3.69
C LEU A 99 -27.27 -24.98 2.81
N PHE A 100 -27.99 -26.04 2.43
CA PHE A 100 -27.46 -27.09 1.56
C PHE A 100 -27.14 -26.55 0.15
N ALA A 101 -28.02 -25.71 -0.40
CA ALA A 101 -27.78 -25.02 -1.67
C ALA A 101 -26.57 -24.07 -1.59
N ALA A 102 -26.45 -23.29 -0.51
CA ALA A 102 -25.30 -22.41 -0.30
C ALA A 102 -23.99 -23.20 -0.15
N TYR A 103 -24.01 -24.31 0.60
CA TYR A 103 -22.86 -25.20 0.79
C TYR A 103 -22.37 -25.85 -0.52
N PHE A 104 -23.28 -26.29 -1.38
CA PHE A 104 -22.91 -26.89 -2.67
C PHE A 104 -22.58 -25.85 -3.76
N LYS A 105 -23.18 -24.66 -3.71
CA LYS A 105 -22.88 -23.57 -4.67
C LYS A 105 -21.45 -23.05 -4.54
N GLY A 106 -20.88 -23.06 -3.32
CA GLY A 106 -19.49 -22.66 -3.07
C GLY A 106 -18.41 -23.58 -3.68
N LYS A 107 -18.75 -24.81 -4.08
CA LYS A 107 -17.79 -25.74 -4.72
C LYS A 107 -17.70 -25.64 -6.25
N ARG A 108 -18.59 -24.90 -6.93
CA ARG A 108 -18.58 -24.75 -8.41
C ARG A 108 -17.91 -23.49 -8.94
N SER A 109 -17.66 -22.47 -8.11
CA SER A 109 -17.05 -21.19 -8.55
C SER A 109 -15.51 -21.16 -8.48
N ARG A 110 -14.86 -22.26 -8.07
CA ARG A 110 -13.39 -22.34 -7.91
C ARG A 110 -12.63 -22.88 -9.13
N VAL A 111 -13.21 -22.79 -10.32
CA VAL A 111 -12.55 -23.19 -11.56
C VAL A 111 -12.64 -22.04 -12.58
N LEU A 112 -11.62 -21.17 -12.53
CA LEU A 112 -10.93 -20.45 -13.63
C LEU A 112 -10.56 -19.00 -13.26
N PRO A 113 -9.29 -18.72 -12.93
CA PRO A 113 -8.56 -17.64 -13.57
C PRO A 113 -7.90 -18.23 -14.83
N ARG A 114 -8.46 -17.89 -15.99
CA ARG A 114 -7.80 -18.15 -17.28
C ARG A 114 -6.56 -17.26 -17.30
N SER A 115 -5.39 -17.90 -17.20
CA SER A 115 -4.12 -17.26 -17.53
C SER A 115 -4.26 -16.58 -18.90
N VAL A 116 -4.10 -15.26 -18.95
CA VAL A 116 -3.80 -14.55 -20.19
C VAL A 116 -2.33 -14.16 -20.11
N GLU A 117 -1.52 -15.12 -20.53
CA GLU A 117 -0.22 -14.90 -21.12
C GLU A 117 -0.38 -13.92 -22.28
N SER A 118 0.17 -12.71 -22.17
CA SER A 118 0.52 -11.90 -23.33
C SER A 118 2.00 -11.59 -23.26
N LYS A 119 2.78 -12.47 -23.91
CA LYS A 119 3.94 -12.05 -24.68
C LYS A 119 3.53 -10.85 -25.54
N ASP A 120 4.09 -9.69 -25.28
CA ASP A 120 4.60 -8.78 -26.31
C ASP A 120 5.22 -7.55 -25.65
N GLN A 121 6.54 -7.48 -25.65
CA GLN A 121 7.23 -6.38 -26.34
C GLN A 121 8.73 -6.68 -26.37
N LYS A 122 9.16 -7.07 -27.58
CA LYS A 122 10.51 -6.82 -28.07
C LYS A 122 10.76 -5.32 -28.18
#